data_AF-X1FKS1-F1
#
_entry.id   AF-X1FKS1-F1
#
_cell.length_a   1.000
_cell.length_b   1.000
_cell.length_c   1.000
_cell.angle_alpha   90.00
_cell.angle_beta   90.00
_cell.angle_gamma   90.00
#
_symmetry.space_group_name_H-M   'P 1'
#
loop_
_entity.id
_entity.type
_entity.pdbx_description
1 polymer ?
#
loop_
_entity_poly.entity_id
_entity_poly.type
_entity_poly.pdbx_seq_one_letter_code
_entity_poly.pdbx_strand_id
1 'polypeptide(L)'
;MSGGGLRGATAVVGVAESDLGEVGAGRYSIELAAQAAVRALDDAGLGKNDVDGLFGVLTRHVLPSVDIGEYLGIRPRYTDSTMIGGSSFVSYLHHAAQALLTGACEVALIVYGSTSRSASRHGRASAPAAVDGPNYERAYRPRGAISGY
;
A
#
# COMPACT_ATOMS: atom_id res chain seq x y z
N MET A 1 -31.61 -11.48 -14.69
CA MET A 1 -30.78 -10.25 -14.78
C MET A 1 -29.36 -10.70 -15.10
N SER A 2 -28.85 -10.44 -16.31
CA SER A 2 -27.43 -10.70 -16.59
C SER A 2 -26.63 -9.69 -15.78
N GLY A 3 -26.06 -10.13 -14.65
CA GLY A 3 -25.21 -9.28 -13.82
C GLY A 3 -24.15 -8.62 -14.68
N GLY A 4 -24.04 -7.29 -14.60
CA GLY A 4 -23.07 -6.52 -15.39
C GLY A 4 -21.68 -7.11 -15.21
N GLY A 5 -21.09 -7.60 -16.29
CA GLY A 5 -19.74 -8.16 -16.25
C GLY A 5 -18.70 -7.07 -15.98
N LEU A 6 -17.52 -7.48 -15.53
CA LEU A 6 -16.38 -6.59 -15.27
C LEU A 6 -15.85 -5.85 -16.50
N ARG A 7 -16.21 -6.30 -17.71
CA ARG A 7 -15.68 -5.74 -18.97
C ARG A 7 -16.14 -4.28 -19.12
N GLY A 8 -15.17 -3.37 -19.14
CA GLY A 8 -15.41 -1.94 -19.35
C GLY A 8 -16.04 -1.23 -18.16
N ALA A 9 -16.16 -1.89 -17.01
CA ALA A 9 -16.75 -1.31 -15.80
C ALA A 9 -15.78 -0.40 -15.04
N THR A 10 -14.47 -0.64 -15.18
CA THR A 10 -13.40 0.06 -14.46
C THR A 10 -12.19 0.26 -15.35
N ALA A 11 -11.35 1.24 -15.04
CA ALA A 11 -10.12 1.53 -15.77
C ALA A 11 -8.97 1.86 -14.81
N VAL A 12 -7.73 1.57 -15.23
CA VAL A 12 -6.53 2.10 -14.59
C VAL A 12 -6.24 3.45 -15.23
N VAL A 13 -6.31 4.51 -14.43
CA VAL A 13 -6.20 5.90 -14.90
C VAL A 13 -4.88 6.57 -14.55
N GLY A 14 -4.06 5.96 -13.70
CA GLY A 14 -2.71 6.45 -13.42
C GLY A 14 -1.82 5.33 -12.89
N VAL A 15 -0.52 5.41 -13.22
CA VAL A 15 0.51 4.46 -12.79
C VAL A 15 1.81 5.20 -12.49
N ALA A 16 2.51 4.78 -11.45
CA ALA A 16 3.83 5.31 -11.17
C ALA A 16 4.68 4.35 -10.36
N GLU A 17 5.99 4.58 -10.42
CA GLU A 17 6.97 3.91 -9.59
C GLU A 17 7.56 4.90 -8.58
N SER A 18 7.96 4.36 -7.42
CA SER A 18 8.87 5.06 -6.51
C SER A 18 10.29 5.01 -7.06
N ASP A 19 11.22 5.66 -6.37
CA ASP A 19 12.63 5.54 -6.71
C ASP A 19 13.07 4.08 -6.59
N LEU A 20 13.64 3.54 -7.67
CA LEU A 20 13.99 2.13 -7.79
C LEU A 20 15.47 1.87 -7.51
N GLY A 21 15.77 0.63 -7.13
CA GLY A 21 17.14 0.17 -6.94
C GLY A 21 17.65 0.39 -5.51
N GLU A 22 18.76 1.11 -5.38
CA GLU A 22 19.37 1.43 -4.09
C GLU A 22 18.93 2.81 -3.63
N VAL A 23 18.00 2.85 -2.68
CA VAL A 23 17.37 4.08 -2.18
C VAL A 23 18.09 4.68 -0.95
N GLY A 24 19.24 4.12 -0.58
CA GLY A 24 20.07 4.57 0.55
C GLY A 24 19.69 3.99 1.92
N ALA A 25 20.57 4.18 2.91
CA ALA A 25 20.33 3.81 4.29
C ALA A 25 19.40 4.84 4.95
N GLY A 26 18.24 4.37 5.45
CA GLY A 26 17.28 5.23 6.18
C GLY A 26 15.97 5.50 5.45
N ARG A 27 15.79 4.99 4.23
CA ARG A 27 14.47 4.92 3.60
C ARG A 27 13.65 3.77 4.16
N TYR A 28 12.35 4.01 4.34
CA TYR A 28 11.38 3.01 4.78
C TYR A 28 10.45 2.60 3.63
N SER A 29 9.92 1.38 3.70
CA SER A 29 8.97 0.86 2.69
C SER A 29 7.76 1.78 2.53
N ILE A 30 7.24 2.34 3.62
CA ILE A 30 6.08 3.25 3.59
C ILE A 30 6.37 4.57 2.85
N GLU A 31 7.61 5.07 2.89
CA GLU A 31 7.99 6.29 2.17
C GLU A 31 8.01 6.07 0.66
N LEU A 32 8.50 4.90 0.22
CA LEU A 32 8.47 4.51 -1.19
C LEU A 32 7.05 4.26 -1.67
N ALA A 33 6.24 3.58 -0.87
CA ALA A 33 4.82 3.41 -1.14
C ALA A 33 4.11 4.75 -1.31
N ALA A 34 4.36 5.70 -0.40
CA ALA A 34 3.78 7.03 -0.47
C ALA A 34 4.25 7.83 -1.69
N GLN A 35 5.53 7.73 -2.04
CA GLN A 35 6.08 8.38 -3.24
C GLN A 35 5.42 7.84 -4.52
N ALA A 36 5.27 6.51 -4.63
CA ALA A 36 4.56 5.90 -5.75
C ALA A 36 3.08 6.30 -5.78
N ALA A 37 2.42 6.33 -4.63
CA ALA A 37 1.02 6.73 -4.50
C ALA A 37 0.77 8.16 -4.99
N VAL A 38 1.57 9.13 -4.52
CA VAL A 38 1.45 10.54 -4.93
C VAL A 38 1.67 10.67 -6.44
N ARG A 39 2.73 10.06 -6.98
CA ARG A 39 3.01 10.13 -8.43
C ARG A 39 1.91 9.47 -9.28
N ALA A 40 1.33 8.37 -8.82
CA ALA A 40 0.25 7.68 -9.55
C ALA A 40 -1.06 8.48 -9.53
N LEU A 41 -1.35 9.16 -8.42
CA LEU A 41 -2.49 10.07 -8.31
C LEU A 41 -2.28 11.30 -9.19
N ASP A 42 -1.07 11.87 -9.22
CA ASP A 42 -0.72 12.98 -10.11
C ASP A 42 -0.88 12.59 -11.59
N ASP A 43 -0.44 11.38 -11.99
CA ASP A 43 -0.62 10.83 -13.34
C ASP A 43 -2.12 10.69 -13.72
N ALA A 44 -2.95 10.34 -12.74
CA ALA A 44 -4.41 10.26 -12.89
C ALA A 44 -5.12 11.62 -12.84
N GLY A 45 -4.43 12.70 -12.45
CA GLY A 45 -5.04 14.01 -12.17
C GLY A 45 -5.95 14.01 -10.93
N LEU A 46 -5.70 13.11 -9.97
CA LEU A 46 -6.46 12.93 -8.74
C LEU A 46 -5.67 13.40 -7.52
N GLY A 47 -6.37 13.74 -6.45
CA GLY A 47 -5.81 14.00 -5.14
C GLY A 47 -6.01 12.82 -4.18
N LYS A 48 -5.21 12.79 -3.12
CA LYS A 48 -5.36 11.77 -2.04
C LYS A 48 -6.74 11.73 -1.39
N ASN A 49 -7.47 12.85 -1.42
CA ASN A 49 -8.82 12.94 -0.84
C ASN A 49 -9.89 12.28 -1.71
N ASP A 50 -9.58 12.00 -2.98
CA ASP A 50 -10.50 11.30 -3.88
C ASP A 50 -10.47 9.78 -3.61
N VAL A 51 -9.38 9.28 -3.01
CA VAL A 51 -9.18 7.86 -2.73
C VAL A 51 -10.04 7.39 -1.57
N ASP A 52 -10.88 6.39 -1.83
CA ASP A 52 -11.74 5.77 -0.83
C ASP A 52 -11.69 4.23 -0.85
N GLY A 53 -10.95 3.64 -1.78
CA GLY A 53 -10.52 2.24 -1.76
C GLY A 53 -9.00 2.15 -1.62
N LEU A 54 -8.48 1.45 -0.62
CA LEU A 54 -7.04 1.36 -0.37
C LEU A 54 -6.56 -0.09 -0.28
N PHE A 55 -5.68 -0.46 -1.20
CA PHE A 55 -5.11 -1.79 -1.34
C PHE A 55 -3.60 -1.68 -1.17
N GLY A 56 -3.00 -2.46 -0.29
CA GLY A 56 -1.58 -2.26 -0.10
C GLY A 56 -0.82 -3.36 0.60
N VAL A 57 0.46 -3.45 0.21
CA VAL A 57 1.46 -4.31 0.84
C VAL A 57 2.69 -3.47 1.13
N LEU A 58 3.16 -3.53 2.36
CA LEU A 58 4.46 -2.99 2.75
C LEU A 58 5.30 -4.12 3.31
N THR A 59 6.59 -4.18 2.94
CA THR A 59 7.50 -5.11 3.60
C THR A 59 7.68 -4.73 5.07
N ARG A 60 7.54 -5.69 5.98
CA ARG A 60 7.75 -5.56 7.44
C ARG A 60 6.66 -4.78 8.19
N HIS A 61 5.45 -4.73 7.65
CA HIS A 61 4.26 -4.16 8.30
C HIS A 61 3.23 -5.25 8.58
N VAL A 62 2.48 -5.11 9.68
CA VAL A 62 1.43 -6.06 10.08
C VAL A 62 0.09 -5.70 9.45
N LEU A 63 -0.23 -4.40 9.39
CA LEU A 63 -1.51 -3.87 8.88
C LEU A 63 -1.24 -2.82 7.79
N PRO A 64 -0.68 -3.20 6.64
CA PRO A 64 -0.15 -2.25 5.67
C PRO A 64 -1.21 -1.29 5.12
N SER A 65 -2.46 -1.71 4.93
CA SER A 65 -3.54 -0.81 4.48
C SER A 65 -3.86 0.28 5.52
N VAL A 66 -3.80 -0.05 6.81
CA VAL A 66 -4.00 0.90 7.91
C VAL A 66 -2.82 1.87 7.97
N ASP A 67 -1.60 1.35 7.96
CA ASP A 67 -0.37 2.16 8.03
C ASP A 67 -0.30 3.15 6.86
N ILE A 68 -0.59 2.71 5.63
CA ILE A 68 -0.62 3.57 4.44
C ILE A 68 -1.71 4.65 4.58
N GLY A 69 -2.89 4.25 5.05
CA GLY A 69 -4.01 5.18 5.26
C GLY A 69 -3.65 6.29 6.24
N GLU A 70 -3.04 5.93 7.37
CA GLU A 70 -2.56 6.90 8.36
C GLU A 70 -1.47 7.81 7.79
N TYR A 71 -0.44 7.22 7.15
CA TYR A 71 0.70 7.97 6.61
C TYR A 71 0.31 8.98 5.53
N LEU A 72 -0.61 8.61 4.63
CA LEU A 72 -1.08 9.49 3.56
C LEU A 72 -2.21 10.42 4.03
N GLY A 73 -2.86 10.12 5.16
CA GLY A 73 -4.06 10.79 5.62
C GLY A 73 -5.30 10.44 4.80
N ILE A 74 -5.37 9.21 4.28
CA ILE A 74 -6.49 8.66 3.51
C ILE A 74 -7.41 7.91 4.47
N ARG A 75 -8.73 8.11 4.32
CA ARG A 75 -9.77 7.43 5.13
C ARG A 75 -10.63 6.54 4.24
N PRO A 76 -10.15 5.34 3.90
CA PRO A 76 -10.83 4.46 2.96
C PRO A 76 -12.14 3.89 3.52
N ARG A 77 -13.14 3.71 2.65
CA ARG A 77 -14.37 2.94 2.89
C ARG A 77 -14.15 1.45 2.68
N TYR A 78 -13.23 1.10 1.79
CA TYR A 78 -12.85 -0.28 1.46
C TYR A 78 -11.34 -0.44 1.54
N THR A 79 -10.88 -1.47 2.25
CA THR A 79 -9.44 -1.78 2.33
C THR A 79 -9.15 -3.25 2.11
N ASP A 80 -8.01 -3.53 1.50
CA ASP A 80 -7.52 -4.91 1.35
C ASP A 80 -5.99 -4.97 1.47
N SER A 81 -5.53 -5.96 2.22
CA SER A 81 -4.11 -6.27 2.39
C SER A 81 -3.86 -7.77 2.27
N THR A 82 -4.70 -8.48 1.51
CA THR A 82 -4.58 -9.92 1.25
C THR A 82 -3.23 -10.23 0.58
N MET A 83 -2.40 -11.04 1.22
CA MET A 83 -1.06 -11.39 0.72
C MET A 83 -1.00 -12.85 0.28
N ILE A 84 -1.02 -13.08 -1.03
CA ILE A 84 -0.84 -14.42 -1.65
C ILE A 84 0.51 -14.57 -2.36
N GLY A 85 1.46 -13.69 -2.04
CA GLY A 85 2.77 -13.61 -2.70
C GLY A 85 2.77 -12.69 -3.91
N GLY A 86 3.54 -13.02 -4.95
CA GLY A 86 3.75 -12.14 -6.11
C GLY A 86 2.48 -11.83 -6.92
N SER A 87 1.44 -12.65 -6.82
CA SER A 87 0.16 -12.46 -7.50
C SER A 87 -0.82 -11.53 -6.77
N SER A 88 -0.47 -11.03 -5.57
CA SER A 88 -1.39 -10.23 -4.75
C SER A 88 -1.93 -9.01 -5.49
N PHE A 89 -1.12 -8.34 -6.32
CA PHE A 89 -1.54 -7.17 -7.09
C PHE A 89 -2.58 -7.50 -8.17
N VAL A 90 -2.52 -8.69 -8.75
CA VAL A 90 -3.53 -9.15 -9.71
C VAL A 90 -4.84 -9.45 -8.97
N SER A 91 -4.77 -10.03 -7.78
CA SER A 91 -5.95 -10.20 -6.91
C SER A 91 -6.54 -8.86 -6.48
N TYR A 92 -5.71 -7.87 -6.15
CA TYR A 92 -6.18 -6.52 -5.81
C TYR A 92 -6.87 -5.84 -6.98
N LEU A 93 -6.37 -5.98 -8.21
CA LEU A 93 -7.08 -5.47 -9.38
C LEU A 93 -8.49 -6.07 -9.50
N HIS A 94 -8.63 -7.37 -9.25
CA HIS A 94 -9.93 -8.03 -9.26
C HIS A 94 -10.84 -7.53 -8.12
N HIS A 95 -10.34 -7.47 -6.89
CA HIS A 95 -11.10 -7.01 -5.73
C HIS A 95 -11.49 -5.53 -5.86
N ALA A 96 -10.58 -4.67 -6.33
CA ALA A 96 -10.85 -3.27 -6.62
C ALA A 96 -11.94 -3.12 -7.67
N ALA A 97 -11.88 -3.90 -8.76
CA ALA A 97 -12.90 -3.83 -9.79
C ALA A 97 -14.28 -4.30 -9.28
N GLN A 98 -14.33 -5.30 -8.40
CA GLN A 98 -15.56 -5.69 -7.71
C GLN A 98 -16.05 -4.62 -6.71
N ALA A 99 -15.15 -3.98 -5.99
CA ALA A 99 -15.49 -2.92 -5.03
C ALA A 99 -16.07 -1.69 -5.75
N LEU A 100 -15.47 -1.28 -6.87
CA LEU A 100 -15.99 -0.21 -7.74
C LEU A 100 -17.37 -0.57 -8.31
N LEU A 101 -17.52 -1.79 -8.82
CA LEU A 101 -18.79 -2.28 -9.37
C LEU A 101 -19.94 -2.32 -8.35
N THR A 102 -19.64 -2.68 -7.10
CA THR A 102 -20.62 -2.78 -6.03
C THR A 102 -20.86 -1.44 -5.32
N GLY A 103 -20.10 -0.39 -5.66
CA GLY A 103 -20.16 0.93 -5.01
C GLY A 103 -19.55 0.95 -3.61
N ALA A 104 -18.72 -0.04 -3.26
CA ALA A 104 -17.98 -0.07 -1.99
C ALA A 104 -16.87 1.00 -1.96
N CYS A 105 -16.34 1.38 -3.12
CA CYS A 105 -15.47 2.54 -3.32
C CYS A 105 -15.72 3.16 -4.71
N GLU A 106 -15.19 4.36 -4.93
CA GLU A 106 -15.23 5.10 -6.20
C GLU A 106 -13.85 5.28 -6.82
N VAL A 107 -12.80 5.37 -6.01
CA VAL A 107 -11.40 5.48 -6.43
C VAL A 107 -10.56 4.50 -5.62
N ALA A 108 -10.05 3.49 -6.31
CA ALA A 108 -9.18 2.48 -5.72
C ALA A 108 -7.70 2.79 -5.97
N LEU A 109 -6.93 2.89 -4.90
CA LEU A 109 -5.48 3.04 -4.91
C LEU A 109 -4.82 1.73 -4.50
N ILE A 110 -3.99 1.15 -5.39
CA ILE A 110 -3.21 -0.07 -5.14
C ILE A 110 -1.74 0.31 -5.02
N VAL A 111 -1.12 0.05 -3.86
CA VAL A 111 0.23 0.54 -3.55
C VAL A 111 1.13 -0.56 -2.97
N TYR A 112 2.41 -0.48 -3.30
CA TYR A 112 3.44 -1.35 -2.77
C TYR A 112 4.67 -0.56 -2.31
N GLY A 113 5.31 -1.03 -1.24
CA GLY A 113 6.56 -0.46 -0.74
C GLY A 113 7.53 -1.52 -0.24
N SER A 114 8.80 -1.44 -0.66
CA SER A 114 9.86 -2.35 -0.22
C SER A 114 11.25 -1.75 -0.25
N THR A 115 12.04 -2.05 0.77
CA THR A 115 13.45 -1.66 0.88
C THR A 115 14.38 -2.87 0.91
N SER A 116 13.90 -4.06 0.51
CA SER A 116 14.63 -5.34 0.63
C SER A 116 16.02 -5.30 -0.01
N ARG A 117 16.17 -4.61 -1.16
CA ARG A 117 17.46 -4.48 -1.85
C ARG A 117 18.47 -3.67 -1.02
N SER A 118 18.07 -2.51 -0.50
CA SER A 118 18.91 -1.69 0.37
C SER A 118 19.18 -2.37 1.72
N ALA A 119 18.19 -3.06 2.29
CA ALA A 119 18.32 -3.75 3.58
C ALA A 119 19.27 -4.96 3.53
N SER A 120 19.28 -5.68 2.41
CA SER A 120 20.10 -6.88 2.22
C SER A 120 21.61 -6.59 2.29
N ARG A 121 22.06 -5.46 1.73
CA ARG A 121 23.47 -5.05 1.72
C ARG A 121 23.98 -4.44 3.03
N HIS A 122 23.10 -3.85 3.84
CA HIS A 122 23.48 -3.23 5.12
C HIS A 122 23.44 -4.20 6.31
N GLY A 123 23.49 -5.53 6.06
CA GLY A 123 23.51 -6.54 7.13
C GLY A 123 22.19 -6.67 7.91
N ARG A 124 21.10 -6.05 7.48
CA ARG A 124 19.76 -6.15 8.11
C ARG A 124 18.95 -7.36 7.61
N ALA A 125 19.60 -8.25 6.86
CA ALA A 125 18.98 -9.36 6.17
C ALA A 125 18.62 -10.57 7.05
N SER A 126 19.08 -10.65 8.31
CA SER A 126 19.05 -11.93 9.04
C SER A 126 18.57 -11.92 10.50
N ALA A 127 18.09 -10.81 11.04
CA ALA A 127 17.40 -10.83 12.33
C ALA A 127 15.88 -11.02 12.10
N PRO A 128 15.15 -11.77 12.95
CA PRO A 128 13.69 -11.75 12.92
C PRO A 128 13.28 -10.29 13.00
N ALA A 129 12.80 -9.78 11.87
CA ALA A 129 12.72 -8.37 11.62
C ALA A 129 11.79 -7.76 12.65
N ALA A 130 12.30 -6.89 13.51
CA ALA A 130 11.45 -5.93 14.18
C ALA A 130 10.56 -5.32 13.09
N VAL A 131 9.24 -5.34 13.32
CA VAL A 131 8.26 -4.60 12.52
C VAL A 131 8.87 -3.22 12.29
N ASP A 132 8.95 -2.81 11.02
CA ASP A 132 9.57 -1.53 10.68
C ASP A 132 8.63 -0.46 11.23
N GLY A 133 8.93 0.03 12.44
CA GLY A 133 8.12 1.04 13.09
C GLY A 133 8.21 2.33 12.27
N PRO A 134 7.09 3.04 12.04
CA PRO A 134 7.12 4.28 11.30
C PRO A 134 8.12 5.27 11.93
N ASN A 135 8.91 5.95 11.10
CA ASN A 135 9.97 6.87 11.54
C ASN A 135 9.44 7.95 12.51
N TYR A 136 8.21 8.44 12.27
CA TYR A 136 7.54 9.46 13.07
C TYR A 136 7.05 8.93 14.42
N GLU A 137 6.80 7.63 14.56
CA GLU A 137 6.38 7.02 15.83
C GLU A 137 7.56 6.57 16.69
N ARG A 138 8.70 6.27 16.05
CA ARG A 138 9.89 5.73 16.73
C ARG A 138 10.39 6.62 17.86
N ALA A 139 10.27 7.94 17.73
CA ALA A 139 10.64 8.90 18.78
C ALA A 139 9.83 8.71 20.06
N TYR A 140 8.58 8.24 19.94
CA TYR A 140 7.66 8.04 21.05
C TYR A 140 7.79 6.66 21.72
N ARG A 141 8.60 5.76 21.15
CA ARG A 141 8.83 4.40 21.68
C ARG A 141 7.53 3.69 22.09
N PRO A 142 6.52 3.62 21.19
CA PRO A 142 5.26 2.97 21.52
C PRO A 142 5.50 1.52 21.90
N ARG A 143 4.80 1.04 22.94
CA ARG A 143 4.78 -0.38 23.27
C ARG A 143 3.91 -1.09 22.24
N GLY A 144 4.45 -2.10 21.57
CA GLY A 144 3.65 -3.00 20.75
C GLY A 144 2.54 -3.66 21.58
N ALA A 145 1.48 -4.13 20.92
CA ALA A 145 0.41 -4.85 21.59
C ALA A 145 0.98 -6.04 22.37
N ILE A 146 0.66 -6.13 23.66
CA ILE A 146 1.16 -7.19 24.58
C ILE A 146 0.60 -8.56 24.18
N SER A 147 -0.58 -8.57 23.56
CA SER A 147 -1.21 -9.73 22.95
C SER A 147 -1.40 -9.42 21.48
N GLY A 148 -0.79 -10.19 20.59
CA GLY A 148 -1.27 -10.28 19.20
C GLY A 148 -2.58 -11.06 19.18
N TYR A 149 -3.48 -10.73 18.26
CA TYR A 149 -4.55 -11.62 17.82
C TYR A 149 -4.03 -12.54 16.72
#